data_AF-C8XBK3-F1
#
_entry.id   AF-C8XBK3-F1
#
_cell.length_a   1.000
_cell.length_b   1.000
_cell.length_c   1.000
_cell.angle_alpha   90.00
_cell.angle_beta   90.00
_cell.angle_gamma   90.00
#
_symmetry.space_group_name_H-M   'P 1'
#
loop_
_entity.id
_entity.type
_entity.pdbx_description
1 polymer ?
#
loop_
_entity_poly.entity_id
_entity_poly.type
_entity_poly.pdbx_seq_one_letter_code
_entity_poly.pdbx_strand_id
1 'polypeptide(L)'
;MSLTTAYEFTLPRGYVDRNGDLHRTGRMRLATARDELEPLRDPTVQGPDDPRLTVLILARVVQNLGSLDLVTPHEIEGLFAADLAFLQDFYGVINFGSQEEYEQLLAVQAQASPLIGVSAPAPRPAPDPAVAGSPAAPAAGPGVTAPPMPRARIEEIPRVPA
;
A
#
# COMPACT_ATOMS: atom_id res chain seq x y z
N MET A 1 17.76 -6.53 -34.83
CA MET A 1 17.15 -6.74 -33.50
C MET A 1 16.62 -5.39 -33.02
N SER A 2 15.37 -5.33 -32.57
CA SER A 2 14.81 -4.13 -31.93
C SER A 2 15.18 -4.11 -30.46
N LEU A 3 15.65 -2.98 -29.95
CA LEU A 3 15.91 -2.79 -28.52
C LEU A 3 14.58 -2.54 -27.80
N THR A 4 14.28 -3.31 -26.75
CA THR A 4 13.17 -3.01 -25.85
C THR A 4 13.63 -1.92 -24.89
N THR A 5 12.93 -0.79 -24.88
CA THR A 5 13.29 0.37 -24.04
C THR A 5 12.22 0.72 -23.03
N ALA A 6 11.14 -0.05 -22.96
CA ALA A 6 10.02 0.16 -22.06
C ALA A 6 9.48 -1.18 -21.55
N TYR A 7 9.14 -1.19 -20.28
CA TYR A 7 8.76 -2.37 -19.52
C TYR A 7 7.49 -2.07 -18.72
N GLU A 8 6.57 -3.03 -18.73
CA GLU A 8 5.33 -2.93 -17.96
C GLU A 8 5.56 -3.39 -16.53
N PHE A 9 4.85 -2.77 -15.60
CA PHE A 9 4.83 -3.15 -14.19
C PHE A 9 3.41 -3.09 -13.64
N THR A 10 3.18 -3.80 -12.55
CA THR A 10 1.96 -3.73 -11.73
C THR A 10 2.33 -3.45 -10.27
N LEU A 11 1.82 -2.34 -9.74
CA LEU A 11 1.99 -1.98 -8.34
C LEU A 11 1.32 -3.02 -7.41
N PRO A 12 2.03 -3.48 -6.35
CA PRO A 12 1.50 -4.36 -5.34
C PRO A 12 0.16 -3.91 -4.73
N ARG A 13 0.00 -2.63 -4.39
CA ARG A 13 -1.26 -2.05 -3.88
C ARG A 13 -1.93 -1.17 -4.93
N GLY A 14 -1.18 -0.23 -5.49
CA GLY A 14 -1.66 0.74 -6.47
C GLY A 14 -1.72 2.17 -5.93
N TYR A 15 -1.81 3.11 -6.85
CA TYR A 15 -2.02 4.51 -6.57
C TYR A 15 -3.53 4.83 -6.58
N VAL A 16 -4.02 5.53 -5.57
CA VAL A 16 -5.40 6.04 -5.54
C VAL A 16 -5.36 7.51 -5.89
N ASP A 17 -6.02 7.90 -6.98
CA ASP A 17 -6.05 9.30 -7.40
C ASP A 17 -7.03 10.14 -6.55
N ARG A 18 -7.14 11.43 -6.89
CA ARG A 18 -8.04 12.36 -6.19
C ARG A 18 -9.53 12.05 -6.39
N ASN A 19 -9.88 11.30 -7.42
CA ASN A 19 -11.25 10.88 -7.72
C ASN A 19 -11.59 9.55 -7.03
N GLY A 20 -10.61 8.88 -6.44
CA GLY A 20 -10.75 7.57 -5.81
C GLY A 20 -10.52 6.40 -6.77
N ASP A 21 -10.03 6.67 -7.98
CA ASP A 21 -9.71 5.64 -8.96
C ASP A 21 -8.39 4.95 -8.60
N LEU A 22 -8.37 3.62 -8.73
CA LEU A 22 -7.21 2.80 -8.41
C LEU A 22 -6.39 2.48 -9.66
N HIS A 23 -5.15 2.95 -9.69
CA HIS A 23 -4.20 2.72 -10.77
C HIS A 23 -3.09 1.76 -10.33
N ARG A 24 -2.96 0.62 -11.01
CA ARG A 24 -1.97 -0.42 -10.65
C ARG A 24 -0.97 -0.71 -11.75
N THR A 25 -1.43 -0.80 -12.99
CA THR A 25 -0.58 -1.13 -14.13
C THR A 25 0.06 0.13 -14.68
N GLY A 26 1.33 0.08 -15.04
CA GLY A 26 2.03 1.21 -15.65
C GLY A 26 3.17 0.75 -16.53
N ARG A 27 3.80 1.72 -17.19
CA ARG A 27 4.96 1.47 -18.06
C ARG A 27 6.11 2.38 -17.67
N MET A 28 7.29 1.80 -17.49
CA MET A 28 8.53 2.51 -17.24
C MET A 28 9.46 2.34 -18.43
N ARG A 29 10.12 3.42 -18.84
CA ARG A 29 11.21 3.35 -19.83
C ARG A 29 12.57 3.23 -19.16
N LEU A 30 13.55 2.76 -19.91
CA LEU A 30 14.95 2.88 -19.52
C LEU A 30 15.29 4.36 -19.24
N ALA A 31 16.03 4.56 -18.16
CA ALA A 31 16.56 5.86 -17.79
C ALA A 31 17.64 6.27 -18.78
N THR A 32 17.69 7.56 -19.07
CA THR A 32 18.82 8.16 -19.78
C THR A 32 19.71 8.86 -18.76
N ALA A 33 20.98 9.12 -19.13
CA ALA A 33 21.85 9.94 -18.29
C ALA A 33 21.25 11.31 -17.93
N ARG A 34 20.37 11.86 -18.77
CA ARG A 34 19.65 13.10 -18.47
C ARG A 34 18.66 12.92 -17.31
N ASP A 35 17.98 11.77 -17.24
CA ASP A 35 17.00 11.51 -16.18
C ASP A 35 17.66 11.42 -14.80
N GLU A 36 18.91 10.95 -14.76
CA GLU A 36 19.74 10.87 -13.55
C GLU A 36 20.32 12.22 -13.14
N LEU A 37 20.81 13.00 -14.10
CA LEU A 37 21.57 14.22 -13.81
C LEU A 37 20.70 15.48 -13.66
N GLU A 38 19.57 15.56 -14.36
CA GLU A 38 18.71 16.75 -14.31
C GLU A 38 18.12 16.99 -12.90
N PRO A 39 17.61 15.97 -12.18
CA PRO A 39 17.10 16.15 -10.81
C PRO A 39 18.13 16.70 -9.80
N LEU A 40 19.42 16.40 -9.97
CA LEU A 40 20.49 16.92 -9.12
C LEU A 40 20.67 18.44 -9.23
N ARG A 41 20.12 19.07 -10.26
CA ARG A 41 20.14 20.53 -10.46
C ARG A 41 18.99 21.24 -9.76
N ASP A 42 18.00 20.50 -9.26
CA ASP A 42 16.88 21.06 -8.55
C ASP A 42 17.36 21.63 -7.19
N PRO A 43 17.05 22.90 -6.86
CA PRO A 43 17.55 23.56 -5.66
C PRO A 43 17.04 22.93 -4.36
N THR A 44 16.01 22.09 -4.43
CA THR A 44 15.46 21.38 -3.27
C THR A 44 16.06 19.98 -3.10
N VAL A 45 17.01 19.54 -3.96
CA VAL A 45 17.81 18.31 -3.78
C VAL A 45 19.12 18.69 -3.11
N GLN A 46 19.42 18.09 -1.96
CA GLN A 46 20.64 18.41 -1.20
C GLN A 46 21.89 17.66 -1.71
N GLY A 47 21.71 16.58 -2.48
CA GLY A 47 22.80 15.79 -3.05
C GLY A 47 22.34 14.46 -3.65
N PRO A 48 23.29 13.59 -4.02
CA PRO A 48 23.00 12.28 -4.62
C PRO A 48 22.31 11.29 -3.66
N ASP A 49 22.40 11.51 -2.34
CA ASP A 49 21.80 10.63 -1.33
C ASP A 49 20.42 11.13 -0.83
N ASP A 50 19.88 12.20 -1.43
CA ASP A 50 18.59 12.77 -1.03
C ASP A 50 17.43 11.86 -1.48
N PRO A 51 16.54 11.39 -0.59
CA PRO A 51 15.40 10.55 -0.97
C PRO A 51 14.49 11.17 -2.03
N ARG A 52 14.45 12.50 -2.13
CA ARG A 52 13.65 13.21 -3.14
C ARG A 52 14.22 13.04 -4.55
N LEU A 53 15.51 12.76 -4.68
CA LEU A 53 16.14 12.47 -5.96
C LEU A 53 15.47 11.26 -6.64
N THR A 54 15.25 10.19 -5.87
CA THR A 54 14.58 8.97 -6.33
C THR A 54 13.19 9.27 -6.88
N VAL A 55 12.40 10.08 -6.17
CA VAL A 55 11.05 10.48 -6.60
C VAL A 55 11.10 11.22 -7.94
N LEU A 56 12.03 12.16 -8.09
CA LEU A 56 12.19 12.94 -9.31
C LEU A 56 12.64 12.09 -10.51
N ILE A 57 13.51 11.11 -10.29
CA ILE A 57 13.93 10.15 -11.32
C ILE A 57 12.74 9.30 -11.75
N LEU A 58 12.03 8.69 -10.79
CA LEU A 58 10.86 7.83 -11.05
C LEU A 58 9.78 8.58 -11.84
N ALA A 59 9.47 9.83 -11.47
CA ALA A 59 8.51 10.65 -12.19
C ALA A 59 8.90 10.92 -13.67
N ARG A 60 10.19 10.85 -14.02
CA ARG A 60 10.65 11.06 -15.40
C ARG A 60 10.62 9.80 -16.25
N VAL A 61 10.78 8.64 -15.63
CA VAL A 61 10.91 7.35 -16.33
C VAL A 61 9.61 6.56 -16.38
N VAL A 62 8.69 6.80 -15.44
CA VAL A 62 7.33 6.25 -15.52
C VAL A 62 6.56 7.04 -16.58
N GLN A 63 6.19 6.36 -17.66
CA GLN A 63 5.47 6.96 -18.79
C GLN A 63 3.98 7.05 -18.56
N ASN A 64 3.41 6.06 -17.85
CA ASN A 64 2.01 6.08 -17.45
C ASN A 64 1.75 5.23 -16.20
N LEU A 65 0.63 5.50 -15.55
CA LEU A 65 0.11 4.72 -14.43
C LEU A 65 -1.42 4.65 -14.49
N GLY A 66 -1.95 3.49 -14.88
CA GLY A 66 -3.37 3.29 -15.14
C GLY A 66 -3.83 4.17 -16.30
N SER A 67 -4.75 5.08 -16.01
CA SER A 67 -5.25 6.08 -16.97
C SER A 67 -4.48 7.41 -16.93
N LEU A 68 -3.42 7.51 -16.11
CA LEU A 68 -2.59 8.69 -16.01
C LEU A 68 -1.47 8.62 -17.05
N ASP A 69 -1.59 9.42 -18.12
CA ASP A 69 -0.57 9.52 -19.18
C ASP A 69 0.62 10.40 -18.80
N LEU A 70 0.50 11.17 -17.71
CA LEU A 70 1.56 11.99 -17.17
C LEU A 70 1.68 11.68 -15.67
N VAL A 71 2.80 11.07 -15.29
CA VAL A 71 3.14 10.82 -13.90
C VAL A 71 4.09 11.93 -13.44
N THR A 72 3.68 12.69 -12.43
CA THR A 72 4.51 13.77 -11.86
C THR A 72 5.07 13.34 -10.50
N PRO A 73 6.00 14.09 -9.90
CA PRO A 73 6.47 13.81 -8.55
C PRO A 73 5.33 13.69 -7.53
N HIS A 74 4.23 14.41 -7.71
CA HIS A 74 3.05 14.34 -6.83
C HIS A 74 2.41 12.94 -6.81
N GLU A 75 2.29 12.27 -7.96
CA GLU A 75 1.75 10.90 -8.02
C GLU A 75 2.71 9.90 -7.37
N ILE A 76 4.02 10.06 -7.59
CA ILE A 76 5.05 9.19 -7.00
C ILE A 76 5.09 9.35 -5.47
N GLU A 77 5.01 10.59 -4.97
CA GLU A 77 4.93 10.90 -3.53
C GLU A 77 3.65 10.35 -2.87
N GLY A 78 2.57 10.25 -3.63
CA GLY A 78 1.31 9.70 -3.17
C GLY A 78 1.23 8.17 -3.17
N LEU A 79 2.28 7.47 -3.60
CA LEU A 79 2.33 6.00 -3.55
C LEU A 79 2.41 5.49 -2.12
N PHE A 80 1.85 4.31 -1.88
CA PHE A 80 2.15 3.57 -0.65
C PHE A 80 3.64 3.23 -0.59
N ALA A 81 4.20 3.18 0.61
CA ALA A 81 5.62 2.86 0.80
C ALA A 81 6.06 1.54 0.12
N ALA A 82 5.18 0.53 0.10
CA ALA A 82 5.42 -0.73 -0.59
C ALA A 82 5.49 -0.58 -2.12
N ASP A 83 4.67 0.29 -2.69
CA ASP A 83 4.65 0.56 -4.13
C ASP A 83 5.85 1.42 -4.56
N LEU A 84 6.22 2.40 -3.73
CA LEU A 84 7.43 3.19 -3.94
C LEU A 84 8.69 2.33 -3.87
N ALA A 85 8.79 1.42 -2.90
CA ALA A 85 9.88 0.45 -2.80
C ALA A 85 9.92 -0.45 -4.05
N PHE A 86 8.75 -0.97 -4.45
CA PHE A 86 8.65 -1.77 -5.67
C PHE A 86 9.15 -1.02 -6.92
N LEU A 87 8.78 0.26 -7.11
CA LEU A 87 9.26 1.04 -8.25
C LEU A 87 10.77 1.32 -8.21
N GLN A 88 11.35 1.48 -7.02
CA GLN A 88 12.80 1.61 -6.86
C GLN A 88 13.53 0.33 -7.29
N ASP A 89 13.05 -0.83 -6.82
CA ASP A 89 13.61 -2.12 -7.20
C ASP A 89 13.45 -2.36 -8.71
N PHE A 90 12.27 -2.09 -9.26
CA PHE A 90 11.99 -2.23 -10.69
C PHE A 90 12.91 -1.35 -11.54
N TYR A 91 13.07 -0.08 -11.15
CA TYR A 91 13.99 0.84 -11.79
C TYR A 91 15.44 0.32 -11.77
N GLY A 92 15.90 -0.19 -10.63
CA GLY A 92 17.23 -0.77 -10.50
C GLY A 92 17.44 -1.96 -11.44
N VAL A 93 16.48 -2.88 -11.47
CA VAL A 93 16.54 -4.11 -12.27
C VAL A 93 16.54 -3.80 -13.77
N ILE A 94 15.68 -2.92 -14.28
CA ILE A 94 15.63 -2.65 -15.73
C ILE A 94 16.84 -1.87 -16.24
N ASN A 95 17.49 -1.04 -15.40
CA ASN A 95 18.59 -0.18 -15.82
C ASN A 95 19.98 -0.79 -15.55
N PHE A 96 20.12 -1.58 -14.48
CA PHE A 96 21.41 -2.10 -14.01
C PHE A 96 21.42 -3.60 -13.78
N GLY A 97 20.25 -4.25 -13.78
CA GLY A 97 20.12 -5.68 -13.57
C GLY A 97 20.34 -6.51 -14.83
N SER A 98 20.33 -7.81 -14.62
CA SER A 98 20.33 -8.86 -15.62
C SER A 98 18.90 -9.26 -16.03
N GLN A 99 18.79 -9.99 -17.14
CA GLN A 99 17.50 -10.50 -17.58
C GLN A 99 16.88 -11.49 -16.57
N GLU A 100 17.70 -12.27 -15.87
CA GLU A 100 17.23 -13.21 -14.85
C GLU A 100 16.58 -12.50 -13.67
N GLU A 101 17.17 -11.38 -13.21
CA GLU A 101 16.61 -10.56 -12.14
C GLU A 101 15.28 -9.92 -12.55
N TYR A 102 15.16 -9.48 -13.82
CA TYR A 102 13.89 -8.99 -14.37
C TYR A 102 12.81 -10.07 -14.37
N GLU A 103 13.14 -11.28 -14.82
CA GLU A 103 12.21 -12.42 -14.84
C GLU A 103 11.77 -12.83 -13.42
N GLN A 104 12.69 -12.82 -12.46
CA GLN A 104 12.39 -13.09 -11.06
C GLN A 104 11.44 -12.04 -10.47
N LEU A 105 11.69 -10.75 -10.74
CA LEU A 105 10.82 -9.67 -10.26
C LEU A 105 9.40 -9.81 -10.84
N LEU A 106 9.27 -10.15 -12.12
CA LEU A 106 7.98 -10.45 -12.75
C LEU A 106 7.28 -11.66 -12.10
N ALA A 107 8.05 -12.70 -11.76
CA ALA A 107 7.51 -13.88 -11.07
C ALA A 107 6.99 -13.53 -9.67
N VAL A 108 7.71 -12.69 -8.92
CA VAL A 108 7.26 -12.19 -7.61
C VAL A 108 5.95 -11.41 -7.75
N GLN A 109 5.85 -10.55 -8.77
CA GLN A 109 4.61 -9.83 -9.08
C GLN A 109 3.43 -10.76 -9.36
N ALA A 110 3.64 -11.82 -10.15
CA ALA A 110 2.59 -12.79 -10.47
C ALA A 110 2.12 -13.59 -9.25
N GLN A 111 3.01 -13.80 -8.27
CA GLN A 111 2.71 -14.52 -7.03
C GLN A 111 2.17 -13.63 -5.91
N ALA A 112 2.35 -12.31 -6.00
CA ALA A 112 1.87 -11.35 -5.02
C ALA A 112 0.33 -11.30 -5.03
N SER A 113 -0.30 -12.02 -4.10
CA SER A 113 -1.72 -11.84 -3.82
C SER A 113 -1.95 -10.42 -3.30
N PRO A 114 -2.90 -9.67 -3.86
CA PRO A 114 -3.12 -8.31 -3.39
C PRO A 114 -3.66 -8.42 -1.96
N LEU A 115 -2.99 -7.73 -1.04
CA LEU A 115 -3.44 -7.54 0.35
C LEU A 115 -4.65 -6.59 0.35
N ILE A 116 -5.71 -6.98 -0.36
CA ILE A 116 -7.00 -6.32 -0.34
C ILE A 116 -7.59 -6.70 1.01
N GLY A 117 -7.77 -5.70 1.88
CA GLY A 117 -8.67 -5.84 3.00
C GLY A 117 -10.08 -6.00 2.47
N VAL A 118 -10.46 -7.22 2.06
CA VAL A 118 -11.87 -7.58 2.04
C VAL A 118 -12.27 -7.47 3.51
N SER A 119 -12.99 -6.41 3.84
CA SER A 119 -13.79 -6.39 5.06
C SER A 119 -14.79 -7.54 4.88
N ALA A 120 -14.47 -8.70 5.45
CA ALA A 120 -15.40 -9.81 5.49
C ALA A 120 -16.67 -9.28 6.15
N PRO A 121 -17.87 -9.49 5.58
CA PRO A 121 -19.09 -9.09 6.25
C PRO A 121 -19.08 -9.76 7.62
N ALA A 122 -19.26 -8.97 8.68
CA ALA A 122 -19.34 -9.48 10.04
C ALA A 122 -20.29 -10.70 10.05
N PRO A 123 -19.91 -11.82 10.69
CA PRO A 123 -20.78 -12.98 10.73
C PRO A 123 -22.14 -12.54 11.27
N ARG A 124 -23.20 -12.73 10.49
CA ARG A 124 -24.57 -12.49 10.97
C ARG A 124 -24.73 -13.33 12.25
N PRO A 125 -25.21 -12.74 13.36
CA PRO A 125 -25.49 -13.51 14.56
C PRO A 125 -26.41 -14.67 14.17
N ALA A 126 -26.04 -15.88 14.59
CA ALA A 126 -26.84 -17.07 14.37
C ALA A 126 -28.28 -16.83 14.88
N PRO A 127 -29.32 -17.32 14.19
CA PRO A 127 -30.68 -17.20 14.71
C PRO A 127 -30.76 -17.94 16.05
N ASP A 128 -31.32 -17.28 17.06
CA ASP A 128 -31.51 -17.83 18.39
C ASP A 128 -32.21 -19.21 18.29
N PRO A 129 -31.76 -20.22 19.07
CA PRO A 129 -32.45 -21.49 19.09
C PRO A 129 -33.87 -21.26 19.62
N ALA A 130 -34.86 -21.65 18.82
CA ALA A 130 -36.27 -21.56 19.15
C ALA A 130 -36.51 -22.18 20.55
N VAL A 131 -36.89 -21.34 21.50
CA VAL A 131 -37.27 -21.76 22.85
C VAL A 131 -38.62 -22.46 22.75
N ALA A 132 -38.61 -23.79 22.76
CA ALA A 132 -39.82 -24.60 22.94
C ALA A 132 -40.39 -24.31 24.33
N GLY A 133 -41.66 -23.91 24.36
CA GLY A 133 -42.34 -23.43 25.56
C GLY A 133 -42.60 -24.49 26.64
N SER A 134 -42.71 -24.03 27.88
CA SER A 134 -43.52 -24.61 28.95
C SER A 134 -43.61 -23.67 30.16
N PRO A 135 -44.61 -23.83 31.05
CA PRO A 135 -45.58 -22.75 31.29
C PRO A 135 -45.48 -22.02 32.64
N ALA A 136 -46.12 -20.84 32.64
CA ALA A 136 -46.77 -20.04 33.70
C ALA A 136 -46.41 -20.17 35.20
N ALA A 137 -45.87 -19.04 35.73
CA ALA A 137 -46.28 -18.24 36.92
C ALA A 137 -46.04 -18.79 38.35
N PRO A 138 -46.00 -17.96 39.44
CA PRO A 138 -46.35 -16.52 39.52
C PRO A 138 -45.33 -15.61 40.27
N ALA A 139 -45.73 -14.33 40.40
CA ALA A 139 -44.97 -13.13 40.76
C ALA A 139 -44.44 -13.00 42.20
N ALA A 140 -43.34 -12.23 42.38
CA ALA A 140 -43.00 -11.53 43.63
C ALA A 140 -41.99 -10.38 43.42
N GLY A 141 -42.36 -9.16 43.85
CA GLY A 141 -41.48 -8.15 44.49
C GLY A 141 -40.64 -7.19 43.62
N PRO A 142 -40.68 -5.86 43.89
CA PRO A 142 -39.83 -4.88 43.21
C PRO A 142 -38.53 -4.57 43.97
N GLY A 143 -37.48 -4.21 43.23
CA GLY A 143 -36.35 -3.44 43.74
C GLY A 143 -35.02 -4.18 43.85
N VAL A 144 -34.02 -3.68 43.12
CA VAL A 144 -32.77 -3.10 43.66
C VAL A 144 -31.85 -2.79 42.47
N THR A 145 -31.48 -1.52 42.37
CA THR A 145 -30.47 -0.95 41.49
C THR A 145 -29.08 -1.53 41.78
N ALA A 146 -28.43 -2.12 40.79
CA ALA A 146 -27.02 -2.52 40.87
C ALA A 146 -26.09 -1.36 40.43
N PRO A 147 -24.96 -1.11 41.11
CA PRO A 147 -24.05 -0.01 40.80
C PRO A 147 -23.14 -0.33 39.59
N PRO A 148 -22.55 0.69 38.92
CA PRO A 148 -21.65 0.46 37.80
C PRO A 148 -20.28 -0.05 38.29
N MET A 149 -19.76 -1.07 37.63
CA MET A 149 -18.41 -1.63 37.86
C MET A 149 -17.32 -0.60 37.46
N PRO A 150 -16.21 -0.47 38.22
CA PRO A 150 -15.12 0.42 37.87
C PRO A 150 -14.30 -0.13 36.70
N ARG A 151 -13.92 0.76 35.77
CA ARG A 151 -13.04 0.44 34.64
C ARG A 151 -11.63 0.14 35.14
N ALA A 152 -11.07 -1.00 34.72
CA ALA A 152 -9.70 -1.38 35.02
C ALA A 152 -8.70 -0.38 34.39
N ARG A 153 -7.77 0.08 35.23
CA ARG A 153 -6.65 0.97 34.90
C ARG A 153 -5.61 0.16 34.13
N ILE A 154 -5.28 0.56 32.91
CA ILE A 154 -4.18 -0.02 32.13
C ILE A 154 -2.87 0.51 32.75
N GLU A 155 -2.06 -0.36 33.33
CA GLU A 155 -0.70 -0.05 33.78
C GLU A 155 0.24 -0.03 32.57
N GLU A 156 0.91 1.11 32.39
CA GLU A 156 1.91 1.35 31.37
C GLU A 156 3.24 0.69 31.79
N ILE A 157 3.72 -0.27 31.00
CA ILE A 157 5.00 -0.95 31.26
C ILE A 157 6.14 0.02 30.92
N PRO A 158 7.05 0.37 31.85
CA PRO A 158 8.17 1.25 31.55
C PRO A 158 9.19 0.55 30.64
N ARG A 159 9.55 1.21 29.54
CA ARG A 159 10.71 0.82 28.73
C ARG A 159 11.99 1.08 29.52
N VAL A 160 12.76 0.03 29.77
CA VAL A 160 14.13 0.15 30.30
C VAL A 160 15.07 0.47 29.14
N PRO A 161 15.92 1.52 29.23
CA PRO A 161 16.97 1.77 28.25
C PRO A 161 18.29 1.07 28.62
N ALA A 162 19.07 0.86 27.55
CA ALA A 162 20.44 0.33 27.42
C ALA A 162 20.57 -1.20 27.30
#